data_AF-G2TR01-F1
#
_entry.id   AF-G2TR01-F1
#
_cell.length_a   1.000
_cell.length_b   1.000
_cell.length_c   1.000
_cell.angle_alpha   90.00
_cell.angle_beta   90.00
_cell.angle_gamma   90.00
#
_symmetry.space_group_name_H-M   'P 1'
#
loop_
_entity.id
_entity.type
_entity.pdbx_description
1 polymer ?
#
loop_
_entity_poly.entity_id
_entity_poly.type
_entity_poly.pdbx_seq_one_letter_code
_entity_poly.pdbx_strand_id
1 'polypeptide(L)'
;MDSNTRQSGQKNKNKKLVILVSGFVLIIAAVFALVIYNSIQQEKAKRIAADKKYVHAMHQFVSDGYKAGTKAEEMVKTLQDVWHDAIFEATYEIDGKIHASGMDFNDAIQAQYTSFEKNGDLSKLESHQAALEADMDKLKNPPAKYKDIYHDIVDAYGSLKEFTEMADDPSGSLDSFTDKANELDSEVAKKLNAVDVQLPEEK
;
A
#
# COMPACT_ATOMS: atom_id res chain seq x y z
N MET A 1 -84.45 -52.05 26.91
CA MET A 1 -84.09 -50.91 27.78
C MET A 1 -82.62 -50.67 27.62
N ASP A 2 -82.33 -49.51 27.04
CA ASP A 2 -81.02 -49.01 26.64
C ASP A 2 -80.05 -48.79 27.79
N SER A 3 -78.75 -48.93 27.51
CA SER A 3 -77.75 -47.95 27.96
C SER A 3 -76.45 -48.10 27.15
N ASN A 4 -76.40 -47.26 26.12
CA ASN A 4 -75.21 -46.75 25.46
C ASN A 4 -74.27 -46.08 26.51
N THR A 5 -72.95 -46.09 26.29
CA THR A 5 -72.10 -44.86 26.17
C THR A 5 -70.60 -45.13 26.38
N ARG A 6 -69.89 -45.20 25.24
CA ARG A 6 -68.63 -44.51 24.90
C ARG A 6 -67.49 -44.45 25.95
N GLN A 7 -66.43 -45.23 25.71
CA GLN A 7 -65.05 -44.79 25.95
C GLN A 7 -64.32 -44.58 24.61
N SER A 8 -64.41 -43.37 24.06
CA SER A 8 -63.48 -42.90 23.04
C SER A 8 -63.04 -41.48 23.43
N GLY A 9 -61.74 -41.27 23.65
CA GLY A 9 -61.28 -39.90 23.91
C GLY A 9 -59.82 -39.68 24.32
N GLN A 10 -59.11 -40.66 24.88
CA GLN A 10 -57.82 -40.35 25.52
C GLN A 10 -56.57 -40.73 24.70
N LYS A 11 -56.68 -41.60 23.68
CA LYS A 11 -55.51 -42.10 22.91
C LYS A 11 -55.00 -41.15 21.81
N ASN A 12 -55.75 -40.09 21.46
CA ASN A 12 -55.43 -39.18 20.34
C ASN A 12 -54.86 -37.81 20.76
N LYS A 13 -54.99 -37.39 22.03
CA LYS A 13 -54.48 -36.09 22.50
C LYS A 13 -52.94 -36.05 22.54
N ASN A 14 -52.30 -37.15 22.93
CA ASN A 14 -50.83 -37.24 23.01
C ASN A 14 -50.18 -37.26 21.62
N LYS A 15 -50.81 -37.89 20.61
CA LYS A 15 -50.30 -37.86 19.23
C LYS A 15 -50.35 -36.46 18.61
N LYS A 16 -51.43 -35.72 18.84
CA LYS A 16 -51.56 -34.33 18.39
C LYS A 16 -50.54 -33.41 19.08
N LEU A 17 -50.31 -33.59 20.38
CA LEU A 17 -49.30 -32.83 21.14
C LEU A 17 -47.88 -33.13 20.63
N VAL A 18 -47.54 -34.39 20.38
CA VAL A 18 -46.22 -34.80 19.86
C VAL A 18 -45.95 -34.24 18.46
N ILE A 19 -46.95 -34.23 17.56
CA ILE A 19 -46.82 -33.64 16.22
C ILE A 19 -46.61 -32.12 16.29
N LEU A 20 -47.30 -31.44 17.22
CA LEU A 20 -47.21 -30.00 17.38
C LEU A 20 -45.84 -29.58 17.95
N VAL A 21 -45.33 -30.34 18.94
CA VAL A 21 -43.99 -30.15 19.51
C VAL A 21 -42.90 -30.46 18.48
N SER A 22 -43.03 -31.52 17.67
CA SER A 22 -42.02 -31.82 16.64
C SER A 22 -41.98 -30.77 15.53
N GLY A 23 -43.14 -30.22 15.13
CA GLY A 23 -43.21 -29.08 14.21
C GLY A 23 -42.51 -27.84 14.75
N PHE A 24 -42.70 -27.54 16.05
CA PHE A 24 -42.05 -26.40 16.70
C PHE A 24 -40.52 -26.57 16.79
N VAL A 25 -40.04 -27.77 17.11
CA VAL A 25 -38.59 -28.09 17.13
C VAL A 25 -37.97 -27.93 15.74
N LEU A 26 -38.66 -28.35 14.67
CA LEU A 26 -38.18 -28.17 13.29
C LEU A 26 -38.10 -26.69 12.88
N ILE A 27 -39.07 -25.87 13.29
CA ILE A 27 -39.05 -24.42 13.04
C ILE A 27 -37.87 -23.77 13.76
N ILE A 28 -37.62 -24.13 15.02
CA ILE A 28 -36.46 -23.63 15.78
C ILE A 28 -35.15 -24.01 15.09
N ALA A 29 -35.01 -25.27 14.67
CA ALA A 29 -33.81 -25.73 13.97
C ALA A 29 -33.59 -24.98 12.64
N ALA A 30 -34.65 -24.71 11.89
CA ALA A 30 -34.58 -23.92 10.65
C ALA A 30 -34.16 -22.46 10.90
N VAL A 31 -34.70 -21.82 11.95
CA VAL A 31 -34.30 -20.47 12.36
C VAL A 31 -32.83 -20.44 12.78
N PHE A 32 -32.38 -21.41 13.58
CA PHE A 32 -30.97 -21.52 13.98
C PHE A 32 -30.04 -21.72 12.76
N ALA A 33 -30.42 -22.56 11.81
CA ALA A 33 -29.65 -22.76 10.57
C ALA A 33 -29.54 -21.48 9.74
N LEU A 34 -30.63 -20.69 9.64
CA LEU A 34 -30.64 -19.40 8.95
C LEU A 34 -29.73 -18.37 9.66
N VAL A 35 -29.76 -18.31 10.99
CA VAL A 35 -28.90 -17.41 11.77
C VAL A 35 -27.42 -17.77 11.55
N ILE A 36 -27.08 -19.06 11.65
CA ILE A 36 -25.71 -19.53 11.40
C ILE A 36 -25.28 -19.20 9.96
N TYR A 37 -26.12 -19.51 8.96
CA TYR A 37 -25.83 -19.19 7.56
C TYR A 37 -25.57 -17.70 7.35
N ASN A 38 -26.43 -16.84 7.86
CA ASN A 38 -26.28 -15.39 7.75
C ASN A 38 -24.98 -14.90 8.42
N SER A 39 -24.63 -15.43 9.59
CA SER A 39 -23.37 -15.07 10.28
C SER A 39 -22.13 -15.48 9.48
N ILE A 40 -22.13 -16.67 8.88
CA ILE A 40 -21.04 -17.15 8.02
C ILE A 40 -20.90 -16.27 6.77
N GLN A 41 -22.03 -15.90 6.15
CA GLN A 41 -22.00 -15.05 4.96
C GLN A 41 -21.50 -13.63 5.26
N GLN A 42 -21.87 -13.07 6.41
CA GLN A 42 -21.32 -11.79 6.87
C GLN A 42 -19.81 -11.87 7.09
N GLU A 43 -19.32 -12.92 7.76
CA GLU A 43 -17.88 -13.12 7.97
C GLU A 43 -17.11 -13.31 6.66
N LYS A 44 -17.67 -14.05 5.70
CA LYS A 44 -17.10 -14.17 4.35
C LYS A 44 -17.05 -12.84 3.63
N ALA A 45 -18.12 -12.05 3.67
CA ALA A 45 -18.17 -10.73 3.04
C ALA A 45 -17.13 -9.77 3.64
N LYS A 46 -16.96 -9.77 4.98
CA LYS A 46 -15.92 -8.99 5.66
C LYS A 46 -14.52 -9.40 5.21
N ARG A 47 -14.24 -10.71 5.12
CA ARG A 47 -12.94 -11.22 4.66
C ARG A 47 -12.64 -10.82 3.22
N ILE A 48 -13.63 -10.93 2.33
CA ILE A 48 -13.49 -10.49 0.92
C ILE A 48 -13.23 -8.98 0.85
N ALA A 49 -13.96 -8.18 1.64
CA ALA A 49 -13.75 -6.73 1.67
C ALA A 49 -12.36 -6.35 2.22
N ALA A 50 -11.90 -7.03 3.28
CA ALA A 50 -10.56 -6.83 3.83
C ALA A 50 -9.47 -7.22 2.82
N ASP A 51 -9.63 -8.36 2.14
CA ASP A 51 -8.72 -8.80 1.08
C ASP A 51 -8.66 -7.80 -0.07
N LYS A 52 -9.81 -7.30 -0.56
CA LYS A 52 -9.86 -6.28 -1.62
C LYS A 52 -9.15 -5.00 -1.19
N LYS A 53 -9.39 -4.53 0.03
CA LYS A 53 -8.74 -3.35 0.58
C LYS A 53 -7.22 -3.53 0.66
N TYR A 54 -6.76 -4.72 1.06
CA TYR A 54 -5.33 -5.01 1.15
C TYR A 54 -4.67 -5.07 -0.24
N VAL A 55 -5.33 -5.69 -1.22
CA VAL A 55 -4.85 -5.70 -2.62
C VAL A 55 -4.77 -4.27 -3.16
N HIS A 56 -5.81 -3.47 -2.97
CA HIS A 56 -5.82 -2.06 -3.36
C HIS A 56 -4.65 -1.29 -2.73
N ALA A 57 -4.35 -1.50 -1.44
CA ALA A 57 -3.23 -0.85 -0.77
C ALA A 57 -1.86 -1.25 -1.37
N MET A 58 -1.68 -2.49 -1.83
CA MET A 58 -0.44 -2.90 -2.51
C MET A 58 -0.29 -2.22 -3.89
N HIS A 59 -1.39 -2.09 -4.64
CA HIS A 59 -1.40 -1.34 -5.91
C HIS A 59 -1.12 0.15 -5.70
N GLN A 60 -1.69 0.74 -4.64
CA GLN A 60 -1.40 2.13 -4.25
C GLN A 60 0.09 2.31 -3.96
N PHE A 61 0.68 1.43 -3.14
CA PHE A 61 2.10 1.47 -2.83
C PHE A 61 2.97 1.45 -4.09
N VAL A 62 2.69 0.56 -5.05
CA VAL A 62 3.46 0.50 -6.31
C VAL A 62 3.29 1.79 -7.12
N SER A 63 2.06 2.31 -7.23
CA SER A 63 1.79 3.55 -7.95
C SER A 63 2.51 4.75 -7.34
N ASP A 64 2.47 4.88 -6.01
CA ASP A 64 3.12 5.98 -5.30
C ASP A 64 4.64 5.78 -5.24
N GLY A 65 5.11 4.53 -5.21
CA GLY A 65 6.52 4.16 -5.38
C GLY A 65 7.10 4.62 -6.70
N TYR A 66 6.41 4.39 -7.83
CA TYR A 66 6.89 4.91 -9.12
C TYR A 66 6.94 6.44 -9.15
N LYS A 67 5.93 7.13 -8.58
CA LYS A 67 5.94 8.61 -8.51
C LYS A 67 7.11 9.12 -7.67
N ALA A 68 7.33 8.52 -6.51
CA ALA A 68 8.44 8.87 -5.62
C ALA A 68 9.80 8.62 -6.30
N GLY A 69 9.97 7.44 -6.90
CA GLY A 69 11.19 7.06 -7.62
C GLY A 69 11.50 8.01 -8.78
N THR A 70 10.52 8.29 -9.65
CA THR A 70 10.70 9.25 -10.75
C THR A 70 11.03 10.66 -10.25
N LYS A 71 10.37 11.14 -9.20
CA LYS A 71 10.66 12.47 -8.66
C LYS A 71 12.06 12.55 -8.07
N ALA A 72 12.50 11.51 -7.35
CA ALA A 72 13.85 11.40 -6.83
C ALA A 72 14.89 11.36 -7.97
N GLU A 73 14.66 10.54 -9.00
CA GLU A 73 15.51 10.44 -10.19
C GLU A 73 15.70 11.80 -10.87
N GLU A 74 14.61 12.53 -11.12
CA GLU A 74 14.67 13.88 -11.72
C GLU A 74 15.55 14.84 -10.90
N MET A 75 15.37 14.86 -9.58
CA MET A 75 16.10 15.76 -8.68
C MET A 75 17.56 15.35 -8.56
N VAL A 76 17.84 14.06 -8.36
CA VAL A 76 19.19 13.51 -8.26
C VAL A 76 19.97 13.76 -9.55
N LYS A 77 19.36 13.51 -10.71
CA LYS A 77 19.98 13.81 -12.00
C LYS A 77 20.31 15.29 -12.15
N THR A 78 19.40 16.18 -11.76
CA THR A 78 19.66 17.62 -11.78
C THR A 78 20.82 18.00 -10.86
N LEU A 79 20.90 17.39 -9.68
CA LEU A 79 22.02 17.58 -8.75
C LEU A 79 23.34 17.07 -9.33
N GLN A 80 23.35 15.90 -9.97
CA GLN A 80 24.54 15.37 -10.66
C GLN A 80 25.04 16.34 -11.73
N ASP A 81 24.13 16.84 -12.58
CA ASP A 81 24.45 17.77 -13.66
C ASP A 81 25.01 19.10 -13.09
N VAL A 82 24.34 19.71 -12.09
CA VAL A 82 24.81 20.95 -11.44
C VAL A 82 26.16 20.76 -10.74
N TRP A 83 26.34 19.64 -10.06
CA TRP A 83 27.55 19.35 -9.30
C TRP A 83 28.74 19.11 -10.23
N HIS A 84 28.53 18.38 -11.33
CA HIS A 84 29.52 18.22 -12.38
C HIS A 84 29.93 19.58 -12.98
N ASP A 85 28.96 20.38 -13.40
CA ASP A 85 29.23 21.61 -14.12
C ASP A 85 29.88 22.68 -13.23
N ALA A 86 29.55 22.73 -11.94
CA ALA A 86 30.19 23.61 -10.98
C ALA A 86 31.71 23.33 -10.81
N ILE A 87 32.13 22.07 -11.04
CA ILE A 87 33.54 21.64 -10.91
C ILE A 87 34.31 21.80 -12.22
N PHE A 88 33.71 21.42 -13.34
CA PHE A 88 34.45 21.22 -14.60
C PHE A 88 34.19 22.28 -15.65
N GLU A 89 33.01 22.91 -15.65
CA GLU A 89 32.63 23.87 -16.67
C GLU A 89 33.05 25.29 -16.30
N ALA A 90 33.20 26.17 -17.30
CA ALA A 90 33.57 27.57 -17.06
C ALA A 90 32.40 28.40 -16.51
N THR A 91 31.17 27.99 -16.83
CA THR A 91 29.90 28.57 -16.36
C THR A 91 28.84 27.48 -16.33
N TYR A 92 27.86 27.61 -15.44
CA TYR A 92 26.73 26.68 -15.32
C TYR A 92 25.42 27.43 -15.09
N GLU A 93 24.28 26.77 -15.31
CA GLU A 93 22.95 27.40 -15.22
C GLU A 93 22.09 26.76 -14.11
N ILE A 94 21.48 27.59 -13.27
CA ILE A 94 20.46 27.19 -12.29
C ILE A 94 19.28 28.15 -12.42
N ASP A 95 18.06 27.62 -12.61
CA ASP A 95 16.81 28.43 -12.71
C ASP A 95 16.93 29.58 -13.74
N GLY A 96 17.52 29.33 -14.90
CA GLY A 96 17.69 30.34 -15.95
C GLY A 96 18.78 31.38 -15.68
N LYS A 97 19.58 31.23 -14.63
CA LYS A 97 20.67 32.15 -14.25
C LYS A 97 22.02 31.52 -14.48
N ILE A 98 22.92 32.26 -15.13
CA ILE A 98 24.29 31.83 -15.38
C ILE A 98 25.17 32.16 -14.17
N HIS A 99 25.92 31.18 -13.71
CA HIS A 99 26.89 31.26 -12.63
C HIS A 99 28.31 31.08 -13.18
N ALA A 100 29.27 31.81 -12.64
CA ALA A 100 30.68 31.62 -12.97
C ALA A 100 31.26 30.43 -12.20
N SER A 101 32.12 29.66 -12.86
CA SER A 101 32.87 28.57 -12.26
C SER A 101 33.88 29.03 -11.20
N GLY A 102 34.24 28.11 -10.30
CA GLY A 102 35.09 28.40 -9.15
C GLY A 102 34.33 28.90 -7.91
N MET A 103 32.99 28.85 -7.94
CA MET A 103 32.16 28.90 -6.73
C MET A 103 32.35 27.62 -5.92
N ASP A 104 32.21 27.69 -4.60
CA ASP A 104 32.24 26.50 -3.76
C ASP A 104 31.13 25.54 -4.20
N PHE A 105 31.42 24.24 -4.33
CA PHE A 105 30.43 23.26 -4.77
C PHE A 105 29.18 23.29 -3.87
N ASN A 106 29.34 23.58 -2.58
CA ASN A 106 28.24 23.71 -1.64
C ASN A 106 27.31 24.86 -2.03
N ASP A 107 27.85 25.97 -2.56
CA ASP A 107 27.05 27.11 -3.01
C ASP A 107 26.19 26.74 -4.23
N ALA A 108 26.72 25.94 -5.15
CA ALA A 108 25.97 25.46 -6.32
C ALA A 108 24.81 24.54 -5.90
N ILE A 109 25.07 23.60 -4.98
CA ILE A 109 24.02 22.72 -4.44
C ILE A 109 22.97 23.54 -3.69
N GLN A 110 23.36 24.48 -2.83
CA GLN A 110 22.42 25.34 -2.11
C GLN A 110 21.56 26.21 -3.04
N ALA A 111 22.15 26.74 -4.12
CA ALA A 111 21.41 27.46 -5.14
C ALA A 111 20.38 26.56 -5.86
N GLN A 112 20.76 25.31 -6.15
CA GLN A 112 19.86 24.33 -6.75
C GLN A 112 18.72 23.93 -5.78
N TYR A 113 18.99 23.79 -4.48
CA TYR A 113 17.96 23.55 -3.47
C TYR A 113 16.97 24.71 -3.36
N THR A 114 17.46 25.95 -3.42
CA THR A 114 16.59 27.13 -3.47
C THR A 114 15.67 27.10 -4.70
N SER A 115 16.17 26.59 -5.84
CA SER A 115 15.37 26.39 -7.05
C SER A 115 14.29 25.31 -6.83
N PHE A 116 14.64 24.18 -6.22
CA PHE A 116 13.69 23.11 -5.90
C PHE A 116 12.61 23.56 -4.89
N GLU A 117 12.97 24.39 -3.92
CA GLU A 117 11.98 24.97 -3.00
C GLU A 117 11.01 25.87 -3.76
N LYS A 118 11.54 26.77 -4.58
CA LYS A 118 10.74 27.74 -5.35
C LYS A 118 9.82 27.08 -6.37
N ASN A 119 10.26 26.02 -7.03
CA ASN A 119 9.48 25.32 -8.06
C ASN A 119 8.54 24.24 -7.48
N GLY A 120 8.63 23.98 -6.17
CA GLY A 120 7.80 23.03 -5.42
C GLY A 120 8.27 21.58 -5.50
N ASP A 121 9.45 21.30 -6.03
CA ASP A 121 9.97 19.93 -6.15
C ASP A 121 10.23 19.28 -4.80
N LEU A 122 10.79 20.03 -3.82
CA LEU A 122 10.95 19.53 -2.44
C LEU A 122 9.60 19.14 -1.84
N SER A 123 8.60 20.03 -1.95
CA SER A 123 7.26 19.75 -1.41
C SER A 123 6.57 18.55 -2.05
N LYS A 124 6.84 18.28 -3.34
CA LYS A 124 6.32 17.09 -4.03
C LYS A 124 7.03 15.83 -3.57
N LEU A 125 8.35 15.88 -3.42
CA LEU A 125 9.14 14.77 -2.89
C LEU A 125 8.68 14.41 -1.47
N GLU A 126 8.55 15.38 -0.58
CA GLU A 126 8.02 15.21 0.78
C GLU A 126 6.60 14.60 0.76
N SER A 127 5.73 15.09 -0.13
CA SER A 127 4.38 14.55 -0.30
C SER A 127 4.41 13.08 -0.76
N HIS A 128 5.35 12.69 -1.62
CA HIS A 128 5.51 11.31 -2.06
C HIS A 128 6.08 10.42 -0.95
N GLN A 129 7.04 10.91 -0.16
CA GLN A 129 7.54 10.20 1.02
C GLN A 129 6.42 9.95 2.03
N ALA A 130 5.61 10.96 2.33
CA ALA A 130 4.47 10.81 3.23
C ALA A 130 3.40 9.83 2.69
N ALA A 131 3.19 9.78 1.38
CA ALA A 131 2.30 8.81 0.75
C ALA A 131 2.83 7.37 0.93
N LEU A 132 4.13 7.15 0.72
CA LEU A 132 4.76 5.85 0.96
C LEU A 132 4.63 5.38 2.41
N GLU A 133 4.87 6.28 3.37
CA GLU A 133 4.67 5.98 4.79
C GLU A 133 3.21 5.60 5.09
N ALA A 134 2.25 6.36 4.55
CA ALA A 134 0.84 6.09 4.72
C ALA A 134 0.42 4.75 4.09
N ASP A 135 1.02 4.35 2.97
CA ASP A 135 0.78 3.07 2.33
C ASP A 135 1.36 1.90 3.14
N MET A 136 2.59 2.05 3.65
CA MET A 136 3.18 1.06 4.55
C MET A 136 2.33 0.86 5.81
N ASP A 137 1.73 1.93 6.32
CA ASP A 137 0.79 1.88 7.44
C ASP A 137 -0.47 1.05 7.13
N LYS A 138 -1.02 1.17 5.92
CA LYS A 138 -2.18 0.37 5.47
C LYS A 138 -1.81 -1.11 5.28
N LEU A 139 -0.55 -1.39 4.96
CA LEU A 139 -0.03 -2.73 4.68
C LEU A 139 0.47 -3.46 5.93
N LYS A 140 0.47 -2.80 7.10
CA LYS A 140 0.78 -3.46 8.38
C LYS A 140 -0.13 -4.67 8.61
N ASN A 141 0.45 -5.76 9.09
CA ASN A 141 -0.23 -7.04 9.39
C ASN A 141 -0.76 -7.76 8.13
N PRO A 142 0.13 -8.24 7.26
CA PRO A 142 -0.27 -8.94 6.03
C PRO A 142 -1.11 -10.20 6.31
N PRO A 143 -2.20 -10.43 5.55
CA PRO A 143 -2.82 -11.74 5.46
C PRO A 143 -1.79 -12.81 5.08
N ALA A 144 -1.96 -14.04 5.59
CA ALA A 144 -0.96 -15.11 5.41
C ALA A 144 -0.55 -15.35 3.95
N LYS A 145 -1.48 -15.21 3.00
CA LYS A 145 -1.26 -15.39 1.57
C LYS A 145 -0.50 -14.24 0.87
N TYR A 146 -0.32 -13.10 1.54
CA TYR A 146 0.38 -11.92 1.01
C TYR A 146 1.66 -11.60 1.77
N LYS A 147 2.13 -12.52 2.64
CA LYS A 147 3.35 -12.31 3.43
C LYS A 147 4.59 -12.13 2.56
N ASP A 148 4.71 -12.91 1.50
CA ASP A 148 5.88 -12.88 0.62
C ASP A 148 5.91 -11.56 -0.17
N ILE A 149 4.79 -11.17 -0.79
CA ILE A 149 4.67 -9.87 -1.49
C ILE A 149 4.90 -8.70 -0.50
N TYR A 150 4.41 -8.80 0.74
CA TYR A 150 4.66 -7.78 1.76
C TYR A 150 6.14 -7.64 2.11
N HIS A 151 6.90 -8.75 2.16
CA HIS A 151 8.35 -8.68 2.36
C HIS A 151 9.03 -7.92 1.22
N ASP A 152 8.67 -8.23 -0.02
CA ASP A 152 9.21 -7.53 -1.20
C ASP A 152 8.82 -6.05 -1.22
N ILE A 153 7.62 -5.70 -0.75
CA ILE A 153 7.19 -4.32 -0.55
C ILE A 153 8.05 -3.61 0.49
N VAL A 154 8.36 -4.24 1.62
CA VAL A 154 9.23 -3.66 2.66
C VAL A 154 10.63 -3.40 2.10
N ASP A 155 11.17 -4.34 1.31
CA ASP A 155 12.47 -4.18 0.66
C ASP A 155 12.46 -3.04 -0.38
N ALA A 156 11.41 -2.95 -1.20
CA ALA A 156 11.23 -1.85 -2.16
C ALA A 156 11.07 -0.50 -1.45
N TYR A 157 10.32 -0.45 -0.36
CA TYR A 157 10.12 0.75 0.46
C TYR A 157 11.45 1.23 1.07
N GLY A 158 12.29 0.31 1.54
CA GLY A 158 13.62 0.65 2.07
C GLY A 158 14.49 1.36 1.04
N SER A 159 14.58 0.82 -0.18
CA SER A 159 15.34 1.47 -1.27
C SER A 159 14.73 2.78 -1.74
N LEU A 160 13.39 2.87 -1.83
CA LEU A 160 12.71 4.12 -2.16
C LEU A 160 12.99 5.21 -1.13
N LYS A 161 12.92 4.86 0.15
CA LYS A 161 13.23 5.77 1.24
C LYS A 161 14.66 6.30 1.11
N GLU A 162 15.63 5.41 0.94
CA GLU A 162 17.02 5.81 0.77
C GLU A 162 17.25 6.70 -0.47
N PHE A 163 16.58 6.39 -1.59
CA PHE A 163 16.72 7.16 -2.82
C PHE A 163 16.07 8.55 -2.72
N THR A 164 14.89 8.64 -2.12
CA THR A 164 14.22 9.93 -1.87
C THR A 164 14.95 10.77 -0.84
N GLU A 165 15.51 10.17 0.22
CA GLU A 165 16.38 10.87 1.18
C GLU A 165 17.64 11.41 0.51
N MET A 166 18.24 10.67 -0.42
CA MET A 166 19.38 11.14 -1.20
C MET A 166 19.05 12.35 -2.10
N ALA A 167 17.82 12.41 -2.62
CA ALA A 167 17.32 13.53 -3.40
C ALA A 167 17.03 14.79 -2.56
N ASP A 168 16.82 14.63 -1.25
CA ASP A 168 16.50 15.69 -0.27
C ASP A 168 17.72 16.16 0.55
N ASP A 169 18.68 15.27 0.79
CA ASP A 169 19.92 15.54 1.55
C ASP A 169 21.15 14.91 0.87
N PRO A 170 21.63 15.49 -0.25
CA PRO A 170 22.79 14.99 -0.97
C PRO A 170 24.06 15.19 -0.15
N SER A 171 24.89 14.17 -0.14
CA SER A 171 26.15 14.19 0.60
C SER A 171 27.23 13.39 -0.12
N GLY A 172 28.48 13.59 0.29
CA GLY A 172 29.66 12.92 -0.29
C GLY A 172 30.36 13.78 -1.34
N SER A 173 31.15 13.12 -2.19
CA SER A 173 31.73 13.70 -3.42
C SER A 173 30.85 13.43 -4.63
N LEU A 174 31.06 14.17 -5.72
CA LEU A 174 30.41 13.94 -7.02
C LEU A 174 30.45 12.46 -7.42
N ASP A 175 31.60 11.81 -7.32
CA ASP A 175 31.77 10.40 -7.69
C ASP A 175 30.92 9.49 -6.79
N SER A 176 31.05 9.62 -5.46
CA SER A 176 30.32 8.77 -4.51
C SER A 176 28.80 8.99 -4.55
N PHE A 177 28.37 10.23 -4.78
CA PHE A 177 26.97 10.58 -4.97
C PHE A 177 26.46 9.99 -6.29
N THR A 178 27.21 10.12 -7.38
CA THR A 178 26.82 9.60 -8.69
C THR A 178 26.72 8.08 -8.70
N ASP A 179 27.70 7.39 -8.13
CA ASP A 179 27.70 5.93 -8.04
C ASP A 179 26.50 5.43 -7.23
N LYS A 180 26.27 6.01 -6.05
CA LYS A 180 25.15 5.64 -5.18
C LYS A 180 23.80 5.95 -5.82
N ALA A 181 23.67 7.08 -6.53
CA ALA A 181 22.46 7.45 -7.24
C ALA A 181 22.09 6.40 -8.31
N ASN A 182 23.07 6.02 -9.13
CA ASN A 182 22.86 5.04 -10.19
C ASN A 182 22.54 3.63 -9.64
N GLU A 183 23.16 3.26 -8.52
CA GLU A 183 22.86 2.01 -7.82
C GLU A 183 21.41 2.01 -7.30
N LEU A 184 21.02 3.05 -6.56
CA LEU A 184 19.68 3.15 -5.97
C LEU A 184 18.59 3.26 -7.03
N ASP A 185 18.79 4.01 -8.11
CA ASP A 185 17.86 4.09 -9.22
C ASP A 185 17.57 2.70 -9.81
N SER A 186 18.63 1.96 -10.12
CA SER A 186 18.51 0.59 -10.64
C SER A 186 17.85 -0.37 -9.65
N GLU A 187 18.22 -0.28 -8.36
CA GLU A 187 17.64 -1.10 -7.31
C GLU A 187 16.15 -0.83 -7.10
N VAL A 188 15.75 0.43 -7.04
CA VAL A 188 14.35 0.85 -6.89
C VAL A 188 13.52 0.35 -8.05
N ALA A 189 13.97 0.58 -9.28
CA ALA A 189 13.26 0.12 -10.48
C ALA A 189 13.08 -1.41 -10.48
N LYS A 190 14.13 -2.15 -10.12
CA LYS A 190 14.10 -3.62 -10.04
C LYS A 190 13.14 -4.11 -8.96
N LYS A 191 13.22 -3.55 -7.74
CA LYS A 191 12.41 -3.99 -6.59
C LYS A 191 10.94 -3.63 -6.77
N LEU A 192 10.61 -2.42 -7.24
CA LEU A 192 9.24 -2.03 -7.54
C LEU A 192 8.62 -2.89 -8.64
N ASN A 193 9.33 -3.11 -9.74
CA ASN A 193 8.84 -3.97 -10.81
C ASN A 193 8.63 -5.41 -10.32
N ALA A 194 9.52 -5.92 -9.46
CA ALA A 194 9.35 -7.26 -8.86
C ALA A 194 8.08 -7.36 -8.00
N VAL A 195 7.72 -6.31 -7.25
CA VAL A 195 6.44 -6.26 -6.52
C VAL A 195 5.27 -6.20 -7.48
N ASP A 196 5.32 -5.30 -8.47
CA ASP A 196 4.24 -5.03 -9.43
C ASP A 196 3.80 -6.30 -10.17
N VAL A 197 4.74 -7.07 -10.70
CA VAL A 197 4.44 -8.33 -11.42
C VAL A 197 3.86 -9.44 -10.54
N GLN A 198 3.99 -9.34 -9.23
CA GLN A 198 3.43 -10.29 -8.26
C GLN A 198 2.02 -9.89 -7.79
N LEU A 199 1.58 -8.66 -8.07
CA LEU A 199 0.33 -8.15 -7.53
C LEU A 199 -0.87 -8.96 -8.03
N PRO A 200 -1.79 -9.36 -7.12
CA PRO A 200 -3.07 -9.93 -7.53
C PRO A 200 -3.89 -8.91 -8.33
N GLU A 201 -4.70 -9.40 -9.28
CA GLU A 201 -5.65 -8.55 -10.00
C GLU A 201 -6.59 -7.79 -9.05
N GLU A 202 -6.77 -6.52 -9.34
CA GLU A 202 -7.76 -5.68 -8.65
C GLU A 202 -9.17 -6.04 -9.15
N LYS A 203 -10.04 -6.53 -8.25
CA LYS A 203 -11.40 -7.01 -8.57
C LYS A 203 -12.49 -6.19 -7.90
#